data_AF-A0A959XAV3-F1
#
_entry.id   AF-A0A959XAV3-F1
#
_cell.length_a   1.000
_cell.length_b   1.000
_cell.length_c   1.000
_cell.angle_alpha   90.00
_cell.angle_beta   90.00
_cell.angle_gamma   90.00
#
_symmetry.space_group_name_H-M   'P 1'
#
loop_
_entity.id
_entity.type
_entity.pdbx_description
1 polymer ?
#
loop_
_entity_poly.entity_id
_entity_poly.type
_entity_poly.pdbx_seq_one_letter_code
_entity_poly.pdbx_strand_id
1 'polypeptide(L)'
;LSASRSRIAFDANTAEAVQCCGTFVTDGADLDTGTEKRNADVKFQGLLVKFPFNTQKKTYQVWDTTLREAVPASYKGTEKIDGVTTYKFQSKVDETDAGTQVAPASTFGLPIDGDVTLDRLYSNTVNFWIEPETGAYVNLESNPLVTLNYQGEKVATVTDASAAYPERDVKANAKEYGSKATLLKIVRTWLPLVGILLGLALALGGVVLTLNGRRRQDEKLA
;
A
#
# COMPACT_ATOMS: atom_id res chain seq x y z
N LEU A 1 0.95 -26.26 7.42
CA LEU A 1 0.87 -24.78 7.29
C LEU A 1 2.26 -24.29 6.91
N SER A 2 2.44 -23.80 5.68
CA SER A 2 3.67 -23.12 5.28
C SER A 2 3.61 -21.68 5.80
N ALA A 3 4.74 -21.15 6.29
CA ALA A 3 4.87 -19.77 6.72
C ALA A 3 6.06 -19.15 5.98
N SER A 4 5.85 -17.99 5.35
CA SER A 4 6.92 -17.18 4.79
C SER A 4 7.12 -15.95 5.65
N ARG A 5 8.38 -15.58 5.89
CA ARG A 5 8.76 -14.33 6.56
C ARG A 5 9.57 -13.45 5.63
N SER A 6 9.31 -12.16 5.67
CA SER A 6 10.11 -11.16 4.96
C SER A 6 10.48 -10.02 5.89
N ARG A 7 11.65 -9.43 5.62
CA ARG A 7 12.08 -8.17 6.21
C ARG A 7 12.30 -7.17 5.10
N ILE A 8 11.62 -6.03 5.18
CA ILE A 8 11.62 -4.98 4.17
C ILE A 8 11.90 -3.64 4.87
N ALA A 9 12.64 -2.76 4.22
CA ALA A 9 12.79 -1.36 4.60
C ALA A 9 12.07 -0.46 3.60
N PHE A 10 11.47 0.62 4.09
CA PHE A 10 10.78 1.62 3.27
C PHE A 10 10.99 3.03 3.83
N ASP A 11 10.92 4.03 2.96
CA ASP A 11 11.05 5.44 3.33
C ASP A 11 9.80 5.91 4.10
N ALA A 12 10.00 6.62 5.21
CA ALA A 12 8.91 7.02 6.08
C ALA A 12 7.96 8.09 5.46
N ASN A 13 8.42 8.82 4.44
CA ASN A 13 7.66 9.89 3.79
C ASN A 13 7.00 9.40 2.51
N THR A 14 7.75 8.71 1.65
CA THR A 14 7.26 8.22 0.35
C THR A 14 6.60 6.85 0.44
N ALA A 15 6.85 6.09 1.51
CA ALA A 15 6.47 4.68 1.67
C ALA A 15 7.06 3.72 0.63
N GLU A 16 7.98 4.20 -0.22
CA GLU A 16 8.68 3.40 -1.22
C GLU A 16 9.71 2.48 -0.58
N ALA A 17 9.87 1.29 -1.14
CA ALA A 17 10.91 0.35 -0.74
C ALA A 17 12.30 0.98 -0.86
N VAL A 18 13.15 0.74 0.13
CA VAL A 18 14.56 1.17 0.12
C VAL A 18 15.44 -0.07 0.19
N GLN A 19 16.43 -0.13 -0.70
CA GLN A 19 17.44 -1.18 -0.71
C GLN A 19 18.40 -1.00 0.46
N CYS A 20 18.05 -1.50 1.64
CA CYS A 20 18.93 -1.43 2.80
C CYS A 20 18.82 -2.59 3.80
N CYS A 21 19.84 -2.68 4.64
CA CYS A 21 19.92 -3.27 5.98
C CYS A 21 19.15 -4.59 6.23
N GLY A 22 19.70 -5.70 5.76
CA GLY A 22 19.24 -7.04 6.15
C GLY A 22 17.84 -7.39 5.64
N THR A 23 17.45 -6.79 4.51
CA THR A 23 16.25 -7.16 3.75
C THR A 23 16.36 -8.62 3.31
N PHE A 24 15.29 -9.39 3.47
CA PHE A 24 15.22 -10.77 2.99
C PHE A 24 13.78 -11.23 2.76
N VAL A 25 13.62 -12.26 1.93
CA VAL A 25 12.44 -13.12 1.87
C VAL A 25 12.80 -14.55 2.28
N THR A 26 11.84 -15.29 2.81
CA THR A 26 12.01 -16.72 3.07
C THR A 26 11.56 -17.51 1.85
N ASP A 27 12.51 -18.17 1.20
CA ASP A 27 12.30 -19.01 0.01
C ASP A 27 12.06 -20.49 0.35
N GLY A 28 11.92 -20.79 1.65
CA GLY A 28 11.60 -22.12 2.15
C GLY A 28 12.25 -22.36 3.51
N ALA A 29 12.21 -23.61 3.95
CA ALA A 29 12.95 -24.08 5.11
C ALA A 29 13.78 -25.29 4.72
N ASP A 30 14.91 -25.46 5.39
CA ASP A 30 15.64 -26.71 5.40
C ASP A 30 14.77 -27.79 6.05
N LEU A 31 14.58 -28.91 5.34
CA LEU A 31 13.64 -29.96 5.77
C LEU A 31 14.15 -30.76 6.96
N ASP A 32 15.47 -30.81 7.16
CA ASP A 32 16.12 -31.60 8.22
C ASP A 32 16.25 -30.79 9.51
N THR A 33 16.58 -29.51 9.40
CA THR A 33 16.83 -28.62 10.56
C THR A 33 15.67 -27.67 10.86
N GLY A 34 14.73 -27.49 9.92
CA GLY A 34 13.65 -26.50 10.02
C GLY A 34 14.12 -25.05 9.87
N THR A 35 15.39 -24.82 9.53
CA THR A 35 15.97 -23.47 9.42
C THR A 35 15.46 -22.74 8.18
N GLU A 36 15.04 -21.48 8.32
CA GLU A 36 14.59 -20.66 7.19
C GLU A 36 15.70 -20.43 6.16
N LYS A 37 15.41 -20.72 4.89
CA LYS A 37 16.24 -20.34 3.76
C LYS A 37 15.90 -18.90 3.37
N ARG A 38 16.80 -17.98 3.71
CA ARG A 38 16.63 -16.55 3.45
C ARG A 38 17.32 -16.17 2.15
N ASN A 39 16.61 -15.41 1.33
CA ASN A 39 17.11 -14.81 0.12
C ASN A 39 17.16 -13.28 0.29
N ALA A 40 18.38 -12.74 0.23
CA ALA A 40 18.65 -11.31 0.38
C ALA A 40 18.82 -10.59 -0.99
N ASP A 41 18.75 -11.32 -2.10
CA ASP A 41 18.94 -10.78 -3.45
C ASP A 41 17.66 -10.15 -4.01
N VAL A 42 16.52 -10.36 -3.35
CA VAL A 42 15.25 -9.74 -3.74
C VAL A 42 15.30 -8.24 -3.51
N LYS A 43 15.31 -7.50 -4.61
CA LYS A 43 15.28 -6.04 -4.61
C LYS A 43 13.83 -5.55 -4.63
N PHE A 44 13.26 -5.36 -3.44
CA PHE A 44 11.91 -4.78 -3.31
C PHE A 44 11.80 -3.40 -3.94
N GLN A 45 10.73 -3.15 -4.66
CA GLN A 45 10.47 -1.89 -5.36
C GLN A 45 9.01 -1.48 -5.15
N GLY A 46 8.72 -0.18 -5.27
CA GLY A 46 7.35 0.30 -5.12
C GLY A 46 6.89 0.33 -3.66
N LEU A 47 5.58 0.42 -3.51
CA LEU A 47 4.85 0.38 -2.24
C LEU A 47 4.53 -1.07 -1.85
N LEU A 48 4.75 -1.41 -0.58
CA LEU A 48 4.52 -2.75 -0.04
C LEU A 48 3.54 -2.80 1.13
N VAL A 49 3.63 -1.80 2.02
CA VAL A 49 2.99 -1.82 3.33
C VAL A 49 1.81 -0.84 3.41
N LYS A 50 1.93 0.30 2.74
CA LYS A 50 0.91 1.34 2.69
C LYS A 50 1.21 2.30 1.54
N PHE A 51 0.28 3.21 1.28
CA PHE A 51 0.52 4.38 0.45
C PHE A 51 1.15 5.52 1.29
N PRO A 52 1.87 6.46 0.66
CA PRO A 52 2.41 7.62 1.35
C PRO A 52 1.33 8.45 2.03
N PHE A 53 1.71 9.11 3.13
CA PHE A 53 0.85 10.13 3.75
C PHE A 53 0.46 11.19 2.71
N ASN A 54 -0.77 11.69 2.79
CA ASN A 54 -1.31 12.63 1.81
C ASN A 54 -1.25 12.02 0.40
N THR A 55 -1.77 10.81 0.28
CA THR A 55 -1.83 10.06 -0.97
C THR A 55 -2.45 10.92 -2.06
N GLN A 56 -1.71 11.13 -3.15
CA GLN A 56 -2.13 11.87 -4.33
C GLN A 56 -2.89 10.98 -5.32
N LYS A 57 -3.79 11.56 -6.12
CA LYS A 57 -4.54 10.87 -7.19
C LYS A 57 -3.69 10.65 -8.44
N LYS A 58 -2.63 9.84 -8.32
CA LYS A 58 -1.70 9.51 -9.41
C LYS A 58 -1.43 8.00 -9.45
N THR A 59 -0.76 7.51 -10.49
CA THR A 59 -0.27 6.13 -10.50
C THR A 59 0.89 5.97 -9.53
N TYR A 60 0.88 4.87 -8.77
CA TYR A 60 2.00 4.42 -7.93
C TYR A 60 2.49 3.06 -8.42
N GLN A 61 3.74 2.72 -8.11
CA GLN A 61 4.22 1.36 -8.29
C GLN A 61 3.98 0.58 -7.00
N VAL A 62 3.36 -0.59 -7.08
CA VAL A 62 3.10 -1.48 -5.94
C VAL A 62 3.81 -2.80 -6.17
N TRP A 63 4.38 -3.39 -5.14
CA TRP A 63 5.09 -4.66 -5.25
C TRP A 63 4.13 -5.82 -5.47
N ASP A 64 4.36 -6.61 -6.51
CA ASP A 64 3.73 -7.90 -6.72
C ASP A 64 4.66 -9.01 -6.20
N THR A 65 4.18 -9.78 -5.23
CA THR A 65 4.99 -10.82 -4.58
C THR A 65 5.23 -12.05 -5.46
N THR A 66 4.36 -12.30 -6.45
CA THR A 66 4.47 -13.44 -7.36
C THR A 66 5.50 -13.14 -8.44
N LEU A 67 5.39 -11.97 -9.09
CA LEU A 67 6.34 -11.54 -10.12
C LEU A 67 7.65 -11.01 -9.56
N ARG A 68 7.70 -10.67 -8.27
CA ARG A 68 8.87 -10.05 -7.60
C ARG A 68 9.30 -8.76 -8.30
N GLU A 69 8.34 -7.95 -8.69
CA GLU A 69 8.55 -6.66 -9.34
C GLU A 69 7.47 -5.65 -8.93
N ALA A 70 7.68 -4.38 -9.28
CA ALA A 70 6.70 -3.33 -8.99
C ALA A 70 5.80 -3.05 -10.20
N VAL A 71 4.50 -3.26 -10.02
CA VAL A 71 3.46 -3.12 -11.04
C VAL A 71 2.66 -1.84 -10.81
N PRO A 72 2.11 -1.21 -11.87
CA PRO A 72 1.37 0.04 -11.72
C PRO A 72 0.04 -0.16 -10.99
N ALA A 73 -0.28 0.76 -10.08
CA ALA A 73 -1.57 0.92 -9.44
C ALA A 73 -2.14 2.30 -9.77
N SER A 74 -3.18 2.33 -10.61
CA SER A 74 -3.78 3.55 -11.13
C SER A 74 -4.99 3.98 -10.29
N TYR A 75 -5.17 5.28 -10.08
CA TYR A 75 -6.35 5.83 -9.40
C TYR A 75 -7.61 5.58 -10.23
N LYS A 76 -8.66 5.04 -9.61
CA LYS A 76 -9.94 4.69 -10.23
C LYS A 76 -11.11 5.54 -9.73
N GLY A 77 -11.00 6.17 -8.57
CA GLY A 77 -12.11 6.98 -8.04
C GLY A 77 -11.98 7.30 -6.56
N THR A 78 -12.93 8.08 -6.06
CA THR A 78 -13.11 8.35 -4.63
C THR A 78 -14.41 7.68 -4.19
N GLU A 79 -14.36 6.90 -3.12
CA GLU A 79 -15.51 6.18 -2.57
C GLU A 79 -15.60 6.40 -1.07
N LYS A 80 -16.79 6.26 -0.49
CA LYS A 80 -16.97 6.28 0.96
C LYS A 80 -17.13 4.86 1.48
N ILE A 81 -16.27 4.46 2.40
CA ILE A 81 -16.38 3.20 3.14
C ILE A 81 -16.66 3.53 4.60
N ASP A 82 -17.79 3.08 5.13
CA ASP A 82 -18.21 3.35 6.52
C ASP A 82 -18.10 4.84 6.91
N GLY A 83 -18.46 5.73 5.98
CA GLY A 83 -18.41 7.19 6.17
C GLY A 83 -17.04 7.84 5.97
N VAL A 84 -15.98 7.06 5.79
CA VAL A 84 -14.61 7.54 5.52
C VAL A 84 -14.39 7.69 4.02
N THR A 85 -13.91 8.86 3.60
CA THR A 85 -13.50 9.09 2.22
C THR A 85 -12.22 8.30 1.92
N THR A 86 -12.26 7.48 0.87
CA THR A 86 -11.14 6.66 0.41
C THR A 86 -10.84 6.93 -1.06
N TYR A 87 -9.58 6.77 -1.46
CA TYR A 87 -9.16 6.72 -2.85
C TYR A 87 -9.01 5.27 -3.28
N LYS A 88 -9.71 4.91 -4.36
CA LYS A 88 -9.61 3.59 -4.96
C LYS A 88 -8.48 3.57 -5.98
N PHE A 89 -7.51 2.68 -5.79
CA PHE A 89 -6.48 2.36 -6.76
C PHE A 89 -6.67 0.93 -7.25
N GLN A 90 -6.29 0.66 -8.49
CA GLN A 90 -6.30 -0.68 -9.04
C GLN A 90 -4.96 -0.99 -9.70
N SER A 91 -4.39 -2.11 -9.29
CA SER A 91 -3.31 -2.78 -10.02
C SER A 91 -3.88 -3.97 -10.78
N LYS A 92 -3.49 -4.11 -12.04
CA LYS A 92 -3.89 -5.22 -12.90
C LYS A 92 -2.65 -5.79 -13.56
N VAL A 93 -2.40 -7.06 -13.28
CA VAL A 93 -1.42 -7.90 -13.95
C VAL A 93 -2.21 -8.83 -14.86
N ASP A 94 -2.09 -8.60 -16.17
CA ASP A 94 -2.61 -9.53 -17.17
C ASP A 94 -1.78 -10.82 -17.17
N GLU A 95 -2.26 -11.86 -17.84
CA GLU A 95 -1.59 -13.16 -17.87
C GLU A 95 -0.12 -13.03 -18.27
N THR A 96 0.76 -13.36 -17.33
CA THR A 96 2.20 -13.18 -17.39
C THR A 96 2.90 -14.46 -16.94
N ASP A 97 4.02 -14.80 -17.57
CA ASP A 97 4.87 -15.93 -17.16
C ASP A 97 5.47 -15.69 -15.77
N ALA A 98 5.17 -16.58 -14.84
CA ALA A 98 5.65 -16.58 -13.45
C ALA A 98 6.65 -17.73 -13.18
N GLY A 99 7.34 -18.19 -14.22
CA GLY A 99 8.35 -19.23 -14.20
C GLY A 99 7.77 -20.62 -14.45
N THR A 100 8.56 -21.64 -14.15
CA THR A 100 8.19 -23.04 -14.41
C THR A 100 8.04 -23.86 -13.14
N GLN A 101 7.30 -24.95 -13.23
CA GLN A 101 7.16 -25.95 -12.17
C GLN A 101 7.42 -27.34 -12.76
N VAL A 102 8.28 -28.11 -12.09
CA VAL A 102 8.48 -29.53 -12.40
C VAL A 102 7.55 -30.36 -11.53
N ALA A 103 6.80 -31.26 -12.14
CA ALA A 103 5.92 -32.18 -11.43
C ALA A 103 5.69 -33.47 -12.25
N PRO A 104 5.29 -34.58 -11.60
CA PRO A 104 5.04 -35.84 -12.31
C PRO A 104 3.89 -35.70 -13.32
N ALA A 105 4.12 -36.14 -14.55
CA ALA A 105 3.16 -36.08 -15.65
C ALA A 105 1.82 -36.75 -15.32
N SER A 106 1.88 -37.85 -14.56
CA SER A 106 0.73 -38.62 -14.11
C SER A 106 -0.26 -37.78 -13.28
N THR A 107 0.21 -36.74 -12.58
CA THR A 107 -0.64 -35.82 -11.80
C THR A 107 -1.64 -35.07 -12.67
N PHE A 108 -1.30 -34.87 -13.94
CA PHE A 108 -2.07 -34.07 -14.90
C PHE A 108 -2.72 -34.92 -16.01
N GLY A 109 -2.65 -36.26 -15.89
CA GLY A 109 -3.22 -37.17 -16.89
C GLY A 109 -2.49 -37.16 -18.24
N LEU A 110 -1.25 -36.70 -18.28
CA LEU A 110 -0.47 -36.63 -19.52
C LEU A 110 0.03 -38.02 -19.92
N PRO A 111 -0.01 -38.40 -21.22
CA PRO A 111 0.36 -39.74 -21.71
C PRO A 111 1.87 -39.90 -21.88
N ILE A 112 2.64 -39.40 -20.92
CA ILE A 112 4.11 -39.48 -20.88
C ILE A 112 4.55 -39.88 -19.47
N ASP A 113 5.61 -40.67 -19.41
CA ASP A 113 6.18 -41.12 -18.14
C ASP A 113 7.19 -40.10 -17.61
N GLY A 114 7.30 -40.02 -16.28
CA GLY A 114 8.27 -39.17 -15.58
C GLY A 114 7.79 -37.76 -15.26
N ASP A 115 8.74 -36.87 -15.02
CA ASP A 115 8.49 -35.48 -14.65
C ASP A 115 8.37 -34.59 -15.88
N VAL A 116 7.42 -33.65 -15.84
CA VAL A 116 7.21 -32.63 -16.87
C VAL A 116 7.50 -31.26 -16.31
N THR A 117 8.03 -30.39 -17.17
CA THR A 117 8.14 -28.96 -16.88
C THR A 117 6.88 -28.29 -17.40
N LEU A 118 6.23 -27.52 -16.53
CA LEU A 118 4.99 -26.79 -16.79
C LEU A 118 5.26 -25.30 -16.64
N ASP A 119 4.71 -24.50 -17.54
CA ASP A 119 4.75 -23.05 -17.46
C ASP A 119 3.71 -22.59 -16.43
N ARG A 120 4.09 -21.70 -15.53
CA ARG A 120 3.19 -21.09 -14.55
C ARG A 120 2.73 -19.75 -15.08
N LEU A 121 1.46 -19.64 -15.44
CA LEU A 121 0.89 -18.35 -15.84
C LEU A 121 0.18 -17.71 -14.66
N TYR A 122 0.44 -16.43 -14.44
CA TYR A 122 -0.11 -15.63 -13.34
C TYR A 122 -0.86 -14.42 -13.87
N SER A 123 -2.03 -14.15 -13.29
CA SER A 123 -2.71 -12.87 -13.41
C SER A 123 -3.30 -12.48 -12.07
N ASN A 124 -3.48 -11.18 -11.84
CA ASN A 124 -4.12 -10.68 -10.64
C ASN A 124 -4.71 -9.31 -10.86
N THR A 125 -5.86 -9.05 -10.25
CA THR A 125 -6.41 -7.71 -10.11
C THR A 125 -6.55 -7.39 -8.63
N VAL A 126 -5.84 -6.35 -8.19
CA VAL A 126 -5.87 -5.87 -6.81
C VAL A 126 -6.51 -4.49 -6.76
N ASN A 127 -7.56 -4.33 -5.97
CA ASN A 127 -8.18 -3.05 -5.65
C ASN A 127 -7.79 -2.63 -4.23
N PHE A 128 -7.35 -1.39 -4.08
CA PHE A 128 -6.94 -0.79 -2.82
C PHE A 128 -7.84 0.38 -2.49
N TRP A 129 -8.41 0.43 -1.29
CA TRP A 129 -9.12 1.60 -0.79
C TRP A 129 -8.30 2.27 0.29
N ILE A 130 -7.79 3.45 -0.04
CA ILE A 130 -6.79 4.16 0.75
C ILE A 130 -7.41 5.36 1.44
N GLU A 131 -7.22 5.49 2.76
CA GLU A 131 -7.54 6.76 3.43
C GLU A 131 -6.49 7.81 3.04
N PRO A 132 -6.87 8.93 2.38
CA PRO A 132 -5.90 9.82 1.72
C PRO A 132 -4.90 10.50 2.64
N GLU A 133 -5.24 10.84 3.87
CA GLU A 133 -4.33 11.59 4.74
C GLU A 133 -3.24 10.70 5.32
N THR A 134 -3.62 9.51 5.78
CA THR A 134 -2.76 8.53 6.45
C THR A 134 -2.04 7.63 5.44
N GLY A 135 -2.62 7.41 4.26
CA GLY A 135 -2.17 6.45 3.25
C GLY A 135 -2.44 4.99 3.63
N ALA A 136 -3.22 4.73 4.68
CA ALA A 136 -3.50 3.39 5.16
C ALA A 136 -4.59 2.67 4.33
N TYR A 137 -4.48 1.34 4.25
CA TYR A 137 -5.51 0.48 3.65
C TYR A 137 -6.74 0.43 4.55
N VAL A 138 -7.88 0.91 4.04
CA VAL A 138 -9.20 0.69 4.65
C VAL A 138 -9.75 -0.67 4.21
N ASN A 139 -9.65 -0.96 2.90
CA ASN A 139 -9.98 -2.25 2.32
C ASN A 139 -8.93 -2.64 1.26
N LEU A 140 -8.78 -3.94 1.03
CA LEU A 140 -7.97 -4.54 -0.01
C LEU A 140 -8.71 -5.76 -0.56
N GLU A 141 -8.82 -5.83 -1.88
CA GLU A 141 -9.39 -6.98 -2.59
C GLU A 141 -8.40 -7.45 -3.66
N SER A 142 -8.18 -8.76 -3.77
CA SER A 142 -7.29 -9.37 -4.75
C SER A 142 -7.94 -10.62 -5.34
N ASN A 143 -7.78 -10.80 -6.65
CA ASN A 143 -8.28 -11.96 -7.38
C ASN A 143 -7.13 -12.61 -8.16
N PRO A 144 -6.23 -13.35 -7.50
CA PRO A 144 -5.12 -14.02 -8.16
C PRO A 144 -5.61 -15.29 -8.89
N LEU A 145 -5.09 -15.48 -10.09
CA LEU A 145 -5.23 -16.70 -10.87
C LEU A 145 -3.83 -17.20 -11.24
N VAL A 146 -3.55 -18.47 -10.90
CA VAL A 146 -2.31 -19.16 -11.30
C VAL A 146 -2.68 -20.48 -11.97
N THR A 147 -2.21 -20.68 -13.20
CA THR A 147 -2.40 -21.92 -13.96
C THR A 147 -1.06 -22.60 -14.25
N LEU A 148 -1.10 -23.91 -14.46
CA LEU A 148 0.00 -24.69 -15.02
C LEU A 148 -0.35 -25.08 -16.44
N ASN A 149 0.56 -24.79 -17.37
CA ASN A 149 0.38 -25.05 -18.77
C ASN A 149 1.47 -26.01 -19.26
N TYR A 150 1.08 -27.00 -20.06
CA TYR A 150 1.98 -27.88 -20.77
C TYR A 150 1.87 -27.60 -22.27
N GLN A 151 2.97 -27.22 -22.92
CA GLN A 151 2.98 -26.90 -24.36
C GLN A 151 1.93 -25.86 -24.77
N GLY A 152 1.67 -24.87 -23.91
CA GLY A 152 0.68 -23.82 -24.13
C GLY A 152 -0.77 -24.19 -23.78
N GLU A 153 -1.05 -25.46 -23.44
CA GLU A 153 -2.37 -25.89 -22.99
C GLU A 153 -2.45 -25.91 -21.46
N LYS A 154 -3.51 -25.33 -20.89
CA LYS A 154 -3.75 -25.36 -19.44
C LYS A 154 -4.06 -26.78 -18.98
N VAL A 155 -3.22 -27.34 -18.13
CA VAL A 155 -3.39 -28.67 -17.54
C VAL A 155 -3.88 -28.63 -16.09
N ALA A 156 -3.68 -27.51 -15.37
CA ALA A 156 -4.20 -27.35 -14.01
C ALA A 156 -4.38 -25.88 -13.62
N THR A 157 -5.23 -25.65 -12.62
CA THR A 157 -5.33 -24.37 -11.90
C THR A 157 -4.80 -24.58 -10.49
N VAL A 158 -3.76 -23.81 -10.12
CA VAL A 158 -3.10 -23.90 -8.80
C VAL A 158 -3.72 -22.90 -7.83
N THR A 159 -4.15 -21.75 -8.32
CA THR A 159 -4.79 -20.73 -7.51
C THR A 159 -5.91 -20.11 -8.31
N ASP A 160 -7.11 -20.12 -7.75
CA ASP A 160 -8.26 -19.35 -8.20
C ASP A 160 -8.97 -18.91 -6.92
N ALA A 161 -8.74 -17.66 -6.54
CA ALA A 161 -9.20 -17.15 -5.26
C ALA A 161 -9.71 -15.71 -5.40
N SER A 162 -10.67 -15.36 -4.57
CA SER A 162 -11.03 -13.98 -4.28
C SER A 162 -10.78 -13.74 -2.80
N ALA A 163 -9.83 -12.84 -2.52
CA ALA A 163 -9.45 -12.48 -1.17
C ALA A 163 -9.82 -11.01 -0.93
N ALA A 164 -10.54 -10.76 0.16
CA ALA A 164 -10.93 -9.42 0.59
C ALA A 164 -10.73 -9.30 2.11
N TYR A 165 -10.55 -8.08 2.61
CA TYR A 165 -10.64 -7.87 4.05
C TYR A 165 -12.07 -8.18 4.53
N PRO A 166 -12.23 -8.95 5.61
CA PRO A 166 -13.53 -9.19 6.21
C PRO A 166 -14.20 -7.87 6.60
N GLU A 167 -15.53 -7.78 6.48
CA GLU A 167 -16.29 -6.55 6.77
C GLU A 167 -16.01 -5.97 8.17
N ARG A 168 -15.82 -6.83 9.16
CA ARG A 168 -15.46 -6.42 10.53
C ARG A 168 -14.13 -5.64 10.57
N ASP A 169 -13.16 -6.04 9.74
CA ASP A 169 -11.81 -5.48 9.70
C ASP A 169 -11.84 -4.20 8.86
N VAL A 170 -12.62 -4.16 7.77
CA VAL A 170 -12.90 -2.94 7.01
C VAL A 170 -13.51 -1.86 7.89
N LYS A 171 -14.53 -2.19 8.69
CA LYS A 171 -15.18 -1.24 9.60
C LYS A 171 -14.26 -0.78 10.72
N ALA A 172 -13.44 -1.68 11.27
CA ALA A 172 -12.44 -1.34 12.27
C ALA A 172 -11.37 -0.39 11.69
N ASN A 173 -10.86 -0.69 10.51
CA ASN A 173 -9.90 0.14 9.78
C ASN A 173 -10.47 1.51 9.45
N ALA A 174 -11.72 1.59 8.96
CA ALA A 174 -12.38 2.85 8.66
C ALA A 174 -12.48 3.72 9.92
N LYS A 175 -12.95 3.17 11.05
CA LYS A 175 -13.01 3.90 12.32
C LYS A 175 -11.64 4.38 12.76
N GLU A 176 -10.63 3.51 12.74
CA GLU A 176 -9.28 3.82 13.18
C GLU A 176 -8.63 4.90 12.31
N TYR A 177 -8.52 4.66 11.01
CA TYR A 177 -7.83 5.56 10.10
C TYR A 177 -8.61 6.84 9.84
N GLY A 178 -9.95 6.81 9.83
CA GLY A 178 -10.77 8.01 9.73
C GLY A 178 -10.56 8.98 10.90
N SER A 179 -10.45 8.46 12.12
CA SER A 179 -10.15 9.29 13.31
C SER A 179 -8.74 9.88 13.25
N LYS A 180 -7.73 9.08 12.85
CA LYS A 180 -6.34 9.51 12.67
C LYS A 180 -6.21 10.55 11.56
N ALA A 181 -6.92 10.36 10.45
CA ALA A 181 -6.97 11.31 9.34
C ALA A 181 -7.51 12.68 9.77
N THR A 182 -8.57 12.69 10.58
CA THR A 182 -9.16 13.92 11.11
C THR A 182 -8.15 14.65 12.00
N LEU A 183 -7.48 13.93 12.91
CA LEU A 183 -6.43 14.51 13.75
C LEU A 183 -5.27 15.06 12.91
N LEU A 184 -4.83 14.32 11.90
CA LEU A 184 -3.72 14.72 11.03
C LEU A 184 -4.06 15.98 10.24
N LYS A 185 -5.29 16.09 9.70
CA LYS A 185 -5.81 17.31 9.07
C LYS A 185 -5.81 18.49 10.02
N ILE A 186 -6.19 18.28 11.28
CA ILE A 186 -6.19 19.35 12.28
C ILE A 186 -4.78 19.87 12.50
N VAL A 187 -3.82 18.99 12.80
CA VAL A 187 -2.45 19.38 13.09
C VAL A 187 -1.76 20.01 11.89
N ARG A 188 -1.95 19.44 10.69
CA ARG A 188 -1.25 19.87 9.48
C ARG A 188 -1.85 21.11 8.82
N THR A 189 -3.18 21.24 8.85
CA THR A 189 -3.89 22.25 8.06
C THR A 189 -4.61 23.25 8.96
N TRP A 190 -5.48 22.79 9.86
CA TRP A 190 -6.34 23.71 10.61
C TRP A 190 -5.60 24.49 11.70
N LEU A 191 -4.75 23.83 12.48
CA LEU A 191 -4.03 24.46 13.59
C LEU A 191 -3.10 25.57 13.09
N PRO A 192 -2.27 25.39 12.04
CA PRO A 192 -1.48 26.48 11.46
C PRO A 192 -2.35 27.60 10.90
N LEU A 193 -3.44 27.29 10.19
CA LEU A 193 -4.31 28.32 9.61
C LEU A 193 -4.98 29.18 10.69
N VAL A 194 -5.56 28.55 11.71
CA VAL A 194 -6.16 29.25 12.85
C VAL A 194 -5.10 30.04 13.60
N GLY A 195 -3.91 29.46 13.81
CA GLY A 195 -2.78 30.15 14.44
C GLY A 195 -2.34 31.40 13.68
N ILE A 196 -2.27 31.34 12.35
CA ILE A 196 -1.96 32.50 11.49
C ILE A 196 -3.04 33.56 11.60
N LEU A 197 -4.32 33.19 11.52
CA LEU A 197 -5.44 34.13 11.63
C LEU A 197 -5.46 34.83 13.00
N LEU A 198 -5.26 34.08 14.08
CA LEU A 198 -5.17 34.63 15.43
C LEU A 198 -3.94 35.55 15.57
N GLY A 199 -2.79 35.15 15.04
CA GLY A 199 -1.58 35.96 15.03
C GLY A 199 -1.77 37.29 14.30
N LEU A 200 -2.42 37.27 13.13
CA LEU A 200 -2.75 38.48 12.37
C LEU A 200 -3.74 39.38 13.12
N ALA A 201 -4.77 38.80 13.75
CA ALA A 201 -5.72 39.57 14.55
C ALA A 201 -5.04 40.26 15.75
N LEU A 202 -4.15 39.56 16.45
CA LEU A 202 -3.36 40.12 17.55
C LEU A 202 -2.40 41.21 17.08
N ALA A 203 -1.75 41.02 15.93
CA ALA A 203 -0.87 42.03 15.33
C ALA A 203 -1.64 43.31 14.97
N LEU A 204 -2.80 43.19 14.33
CA LEU A 204 -3.67 44.32 13.99
C LEU A 204 -4.18 45.04 15.26
N GLY A 205 -4.60 44.29 16.28
CA GLY A 205 -4.98 44.85 17.57
C GLY A 205 -3.85 45.64 18.22
N GLY A 206 -2.62 45.10 18.19
CA GLY A 206 -1.42 45.80 18.69
C GLY A 206 -1.13 47.10 17.94
N VAL A 207 -1.28 47.12 16.61
CA VAL A 207 -1.13 48.33 15.79
C VAL A 207 -2.18 49.39 16.15
N VAL A 208 -3.45 49.00 16.29
CA VAL A 208 -4.52 49.93 16.67
C VAL A 208 -4.30 50.52 18.07
N LEU A 209 -3.90 49.70 19.04
CA LEU A 209 -3.61 50.15 20.40
C LEU A 209 -2.42 51.12 20.46
N THR A 210 -1.36 50.85 19.69
CA THR A 210 -0.18 51.73 19.63
C THR A 210 -0.48 53.06 18.93
N LEU A 211 -1.26 53.06 17.85
CA LEU A 211 -1.69 54.28 17.17
C LEU A 211 -2.61 55.15 18.05
N ASN A 212 -3.57 54.53 18.75
CA ASN A 212 -4.45 55.24 19.68
C ASN A 212 -3.71 55.75 20.93
N GLY A 213 -2.69 55.03 21.40
CA GLY A 213 -1.85 55.46 22.52
C GLY A 213 -1.03 56.71 22.21
N ARG A 214 -0.46 56.81 21.00
CA ARG A 214 0.30 57.99 20.54
C ARG A 214 -0.57 59.24 20.46
N ARG A 215 -1.77 59.12 19.88
CA ARG A 215 -2.71 60.25 19.71
C ARG A 215 -3.14 60.88 21.05
N ARG A 216 -3.27 60.06 22.10
CA ARG A 216 -3.58 60.50 23.47
C ARG A 216 -2.41 61.16 24.20
N GLN A 217 -1.17 60.86 23.84
CA GLN A 217 0.00 61.56 24.38
C GLN A 217 0.16 62.94 23.76
N ASP A 218 -0.07 63.06 22.45
CA ASP A 218 -0.03 64.35 21.75
C ASP A 218 -1.11 65.32 22.29
N GLU A 219 -2.31 64.84 22.62
CA GLU A 219 -3.38 65.63 23.28
C GLU A 219 -3.05 66.07 24.71
N LYS A 220 -2.11 65.42 25.40
CA LYS A 220 -1.70 65.80 26.77
C LYS A 220 -0.50 66.75 26.80
N LEU A 221 0.18 66.90 25.66
CA LEU A 221 1.36 67.75 25.48
C LEU A 221 1.04 69.08 24.76
N ALA A 222 -0.20 69.25 24.30
CA ALA A 222 -0.76 70.49 23.75
C ALA A 222 -1.59 71.24 24.81
#